data_AF-A0A2N8P3Y1-F1
#
_entry.id   AF-A0A2N8P3Y1-F1
#
_cell.length_a   1.000
_cell.length_b   1.000
_cell.length_c   1.000
_cell.angle_alpha   90.00
_cell.angle_beta   90.00
_cell.angle_gamma   90.00
#
_symmetry.space_group_name_H-M   'P 1'
#
loop_
_entity.id
_entity.type
_entity.pdbx_description
1 polymer ?
#
loop_
_entity_poly.entity_id
_entity_poly.type
_entity_poly.pdbx_seq_one_letter_code
_entity_poly.pdbx_strand_id
1 'polypeptide(L)'
;MALTFIGIDPNTDYDHCPAVWVDTESKSDPHLVVQGWLADEATRAECSQNSPKPDTEAVIRIPARMAPLIREACDVAERAAAELR
;
A
#
# COMPACT_ATOMS: atom_id res chain seq x y z
N MET A 1 3.53 4.54 16.23
CA MET A 1 3.53 4.15 14.81
C MET A 1 4.97 3.92 14.41
N ALA A 2 5.31 2.67 14.11
CA ALA A 2 6.62 2.27 13.62
C ALA A 2 6.43 1.81 12.18
N LEU A 3 6.71 2.72 11.25
CA LEU A 3 6.68 2.41 9.82
C LEU A 3 8.01 1.79 9.41
N THR A 4 7.98 0.52 9.01
CA THR A 4 9.10 -0.14 8.34
C THR A 4 9.05 0.23 6.86
N PHE A 5 10.01 1.03 6.41
CA PHE A 5 10.14 1.39 4.99
C PHE A 5 10.66 0.20 4.19
N ILE A 6 9.98 -0.10 3.08
CA ILE A 6 10.35 -1.20 2.19
C ILE A 6 11.00 -0.68 0.92
N GLY A 7 10.43 0.36 0.31
CA GLY A 7 11.02 0.96 -0.87
C GLY A 7 10.14 1.99 -1.57
N ILE A 8 10.75 2.61 -2.57
CA ILE A 8 10.09 3.47 -3.55
C ILE A 8 10.20 2.86 -4.94
N ASP A 9 9.43 3.42 -5.87
CA ASP A 9 9.49 3.09 -7.29
C ASP A 9 10.94 3.12 -7.80
N PRO A 10 11.48 1.99 -8.30
CA PRO A 10 12.87 1.90 -8.72
C PRO A 10 13.21 2.74 -9.97
N ASN A 11 12.19 3.19 -10.72
CA ASN A 11 12.36 3.95 -11.96
C ASN A 11 11.93 5.42 -11.82
N THR A 12 12.12 6.02 -10.65
CA THR A 12 11.68 7.39 -10.39
C THR A 12 12.77 8.45 -10.61
N ASP A 13 12.39 9.56 -11.23
CA ASP A 13 13.19 10.77 -11.42
C ASP A 13 12.96 11.82 -10.31
N TYR A 14 12.64 11.36 -9.09
CA TYR A 14 12.46 12.13 -7.84
C TYR A 14 11.16 12.93 -7.63
N ASP A 15 10.36 13.25 -8.66
CA ASP A 15 9.17 14.10 -8.47
C ASP A 15 7.87 13.32 -8.14
N HIS A 16 7.78 12.03 -8.47
CA HIS A 16 6.59 11.21 -8.20
C HIS A 16 6.95 9.75 -7.94
N CYS A 17 7.24 9.43 -6.68
CA CYS A 17 7.71 8.10 -6.27
C CYS A 17 6.61 7.36 -5.47
N PRO A 18 5.83 6.44 -6.08
CA PRO A 18 5.10 5.45 -5.31
C PRO A 18 6.00 4.78 -4.27
N ALA A 19 5.47 4.49 -3.09
CA ALA A 19 6.25 4.01 -1.97
C ALA A 19 5.43 3.05 -1.10
N VAL A 20 6.12 2.16 -0.38
CA VAL A 20 5.48 1.18 0.49
C VAL A 20 6.23 1.05 1.82
N TRP A 21 5.43 1.03 2.89
CA TRP A 21 5.85 0.78 4.26
C TRP A 21 4.95 -0.29 4.89
N VAL A 22 5.35 -0.79 6.06
CA VAL A 22 4.52 -1.62 6.93
C VAL A 22 4.41 -0.94 8.30
N ASP A 23 3.19 -0.69 8.79
CA ASP A 23 2.97 -0.31 10.18
C ASP A 23 2.90 -1.59 11.03
N THR A 24 3.95 -1.83 11.80
CA THR A 24 4.06 -3.00 12.67
C THR A 24 3.62 -2.74 14.10
N GLU A 25 3.29 -1.48 14.46
CA GLU A 25 2.91 -1.09 15.82
C GLU A 25 1.39 -1.02 16.03
N SER A 26 0.60 -1.20 14.98
CA SER A 26 -0.84 -1.37 15.09
C SER A 26 -1.16 -2.57 15.99
N LYS A 27 -1.64 -2.29 17.20
CA LYS A 27 -1.79 -3.25 18.32
C LYS A 27 -2.72 -4.44 18.03
N SER A 28 -3.47 -4.39 16.93
CA SER A 28 -4.44 -5.43 16.56
C SER A 28 -4.09 -6.15 15.26
N ASP A 29 -3.46 -5.47 14.30
CA ASP A 29 -3.11 -6.05 13.00
C ASP A 29 -2.08 -5.16 12.27
N PRO A 30 -0.90 -5.68 11.91
CA PRO A 30 0.03 -4.97 11.03
C PRO A 30 -0.61 -4.69 9.68
N HIS A 31 -0.35 -3.53 9.09
CA HIS A 31 -0.92 -3.18 7.80
C HIS A 31 0.09 -2.54 6.86
N LEU A 32 -0.10 -2.77 5.57
CA LEU A 32 0.66 -2.10 4.53
C LEU A 32 0.19 -0.65 4.43
N VAL A 33 1.15 0.26 4.33
CA VAL A 33 0.90 1.67 4.01
C VAL A 33 1.49 1.91 2.64
N VAL A 34 0.65 2.37 1.70
CA VAL A 34 1.03 2.48 0.29
C VAL A 34 0.75 3.89 -0.22
N GLN A 35 1.75 4.51 -0.83
CA GLN A 35 1.62 5.75 -1.57
C GLN A 35 1.60 5.45 -3.07
N GLY A 36 0.62 6.03 -3.77
CA GLY A 36 0.45 5.92 -5.22
C GLY A 36 -0.28 7.11 -5.80
N TRP A 37 -0.62 7.03 -7.08
CA TRP A 37 -1.42 8.07 -7.76
C TRP A 37 -2.90 7.83 -7.52
N LEU A 38 -3.70 8.89 -7.35
CA LEU A 38 -5.15 8.75 -7.31
C LEU A 38 -5.66 8.18 -8.64
N ALA A 39 -6.57 7.21 -8.56
CA ALA A 39 -7.25 6.70 -9.74
C ALA A 39 -8.20 7.76 -10.32
N ASP A 40 -8.34 7.77 -11.65
CA ASP A 40 -9.33 8.62 -12.32
C ASP A 40 -10.77 8.17 -12.01
N GLU A 41 -11.74 9.04 -12.34
CA GLU A 41 -13.15 8.81 -12.05
C GLU A 41 -13.68 7.52 -12.68
N ALA A 42 -13.27 7.21 -13.92
CA ALA A 42 -13.70 5.99 -14.61
C ALA A 42 -13.24 4.73 -13.86
N THR A 43 -11.97 4.69 -13.45
CA THR A 43 -11.44 3.56 -12.67
C THR A 43 -12.10 3.46 -11.31
N ARG A 44 -12.34 4.59 -10.64
CA ARG A 44 -13.05 4.61 -9.35
C ARG A 44 -14.48 4.11 -9.47
N ALA A 45 -15.19 4.48 -10.54
CA ALA A 45 -16.55 4.03 -10.81
C ALA A 45 -16.62 2.52 -11.08
N GLU A 46 -15.65 1.96 -11.81
CA GLU A 46 -15.52 0.52 -12.05
C GLU A 46 -15.24 -0.25 -10.75
N CYS A 47 -14.25 0.19 -9.96
CA CYS A 47 -13.96 -0.43 -8.66
C CYS A 47 -15.17 -0.38 -7.73
N SER A 48 -15.94 0.72 -7.75
CA SER A 48 -17.13 0.89 -6.92
C SER A 48 -18.25 -0.10 -7.24
N GLN A 49 -18.24 -0.78 -8.40
CA GLN A 49 -19.21 -1.83 -8.69
C GLN A 49 -19.03 -3.06 -7.79
N ASN A 50 -17.79 -3.35 -7.39
CA ASN A 50 -17.45 -4.48 -6.53
C ASN A 50 -17.36 -4.07 -5.05
N SER A 51 -16.81 -2.89 -4.79
CA SER A 51 -16.59 -2.38 -3.43
C SER A 51 -16.88 -0.88 -3.39
N PRO A 52 -18.12 -0.49 -3.04
CA PRO A 52 -18.46 0.91 -2.83
C PRO A 52 -17.65 1.48 -1.68
N LYS A 53 -16.94 2.59 -1.92
CA LYS A 53 -16.04 3.19 -0.94
C LYS A 53 -16.75 4.26 -0.09
N PRO A 54 -16.51 4.35 1.23
CA PRO A 54 -16.73 5.57 2.00
C PRO A 54 -15.71 6.67 1.63
N ASP A 55 -15.91 7.87 2.16
CA ASP A 55 -15.00 9.00 1.93
C ASP A 55 -13.61 8.81 2.55
N THR A 56 -13.51 7.92 3.55
CA THR A 56 -12.26 7.55 4.22
C THR A 56 -11.39 6.59 3.42
N GLU A 57 -11.88 6.08 2.27
CA GLU A 57 -11.16 5.14 1.42
C GLU A 57 -10.82 5.76 0.06
N ALA A 58 -9.64 5.40 -0.45
CA ALA A 58 -9.13 5.88 -1.73
C ALA A 58 -8.72 4.71 -2.62
N VAL A 59 -9.03 4.82 -3.91
CA VAL A 59 -8.49 3.92 -4.94
C VAL A 59 -7.24 4.58 -5.50
N ILE A 60 -6.10 3.93 -5.32
CA ILE A 60 -4.80 4.37 -5.82
C ILE A 60 -4.28 3.43 -6.90
N ARG A 61 -3.53 3.99 -7.84
CA ARG A 61 -2.79 3.27 -8.88
C ARG A 61 -1.34 3.11 -8.43
N ILE A 62 -0.85 1.89 -8.56
CA ILE A 62 0.53 1.52 -8.29
C ILE A 62 1.10 0.86 -9.54
N PRO A 63 2.30 1.24 -10.01
CA PRO A 63 2.86 0.67 -11.23
C PRO A 63 3.30 -0.77 -10.97
N ALA A 64 3.14 -1.65 -11.97
CA ALA A 64 3.41 -3.08 -11.82
C ALA A 64 4.85 -3.41 -11.36
N ARG A 65 5.82 -2.53 -11.65
CA ARG A 65 7.22 -2.65 -11.20
C ARG A 65 7.41 -2.55 -9.68
N MET A 66 6.43 -2.01 -8.94
CA MET A 66 6.43 -2.02 -7.47
C MET A 66 6.07 -3.39 -6.89
N ALA A 67 5.59 -4.33 -7.71
CA ALA A 67 5.11 -5.63 -7.23
C ALA A 67 6.15 -6.39 -6.38
N PRO A 68 7.46 -6.41 -6.69
CA PRO A 68 8.45 -7.05 -5.81
C PRO A 68 8.51 -6.42 -4.42
N LEU A 69 8.50 -5.09 -4.34
CA LEU A 69 8.52 -4.36 -3.05
C LEU A 69 7.23 -4.59 -2.26
N ILE A 70 6.07 -4.66 -2.92
CA ILE A 70 4.81 -4.97 -2.26
C ILE A 70 4.82 -6.40 -1.68
N ARG A 71 5.38 -7.38 -2.42
CA ARG A 71 5.50 -8.75 -1.90
C ARG A 71 6.39 -8.80 -0.66
N GLU A 72 7.52 -8.10 -0.68
CA GLU A 72 8.38 -7.99 0.50
C GLU A 72 7.65 -7.33 1.68
N ALA A 73 6.86 -6.28 1.42
CA ALA A 73 6.02 -5.64 2.44
C ALA A 73 4.98 -6.62 3.04
N CYS A 74 4.35 -7.45 2.20
CA CYS A 74 3.47 -8.52 2.67
C CYS A 74 4.23 -9.50 3.58
N ASP A 75 5.40 -9.97 3.16
CA ASP A 75 6.20 -10.90 3.96
C ASP A 75 6.58 -10.32 5.33
N VAL A 76 6.90 -9.01 5.39
CA VAL A 76 7.18 -8.30 6.66
C VAL A 76 5.92 -8.22 7.53
N ALA A 77 4.78 -7.83 6.95
CA ALA A 77 3.52 -7.71 7.69
C ALA A 77 3.07 -9.06 8.26
N GLU A 78 3.18 -10.13 7.47
CA GLU A 78 2.83 -11.50 7.89
C GLU A 78 3.71 -11.99 9.04
N ARG A 79 5.04 -11.72 8.97
CA ARG A 79 5.95 -12.04 10.07
C ARG A 79 5.57 -11.29 11.35
N ALA A 80 5.34 -9.98 11.26
CA ALA A 80 4.91 -9.18 12.40
C ALA A 80 3.59 -9.69 12.99
N ALA A 81 2.64 -10.10 12.15
CA ALA A 81 1.35 -10.64 12.59
C ALA A 81 1.49 -12.02 13.25
N ALA A 82 2.47 -12.82 12.84
CA ALA A 82 2.78 -14.10 13.48
C ALA A 82 3.40 -13.92 14.88
N GLU A 83 4.22 -12.88 15.08
CA GLU A 83 4.86 -12.56 16.37
C GLU A 83 3.87 -12.02 17.43
N LEU A 84 2.70 -11.53 17.00
CA LEU A 84 1.63 -11.06 17.90
C LEU A 84 0.73 -12.18 18.45
N ARG A 85 0.85 -13.41 17.94
CA ARG A 85 0.03 -14.57 18.34
C ARG A 85 0.72 -15.41 19.42
#